data_AF-A0A7X3NQL8-F1
#
_entry.id   AF-A0A7X3NQL8-F1
#
_cell.length_a   1.000
_cell.length_b   1.000
_cell.length_c   1.000
_cell.angle_alpha   90.00
_cell.angle_beta   90.00
_cell.angle_gamma   90.00
#
_symmetry.space_group_name_H-M   'P 1'
#
loop_
_entity.id
_entity.type
_entity.pdbx_description
1 polymer ?
#
loop_
_entity_poly.entity_id
_entity_poly.type
_entity_poly.pdbx_seq_one_letter_code
_entity_poly.pdbx_strand_id
1 'polypeptide(L)'
;YRIAYIEQHIPLFNISTGGCNEFFVEPDKVVTNIHGIAGRESVLVKSVDGKTTWKVEGVAGFDVKNDLVVLKIAGEGTPLPLGNSDVVRKGVPISIVGFPYGKYKITAGTVNRIRESDKWDAIKADISAGNSGNPTLNESRK
;
A
#
# COMPACT_ATOMS: atom_id res chain seq x y z
N TYR A 1 -4.89 8.77 5.12
CA TYR A 1 -3.94 8.47 4.04
C TYR A 1 -4.05 6.99 3.68
N ARG A 2 -4.67 6.64 2.54
CA ARG A 2 -4.73 5.26 1.97
C ARG A 2 -4.73 5.38 0.43
N ILE A 3 -4.08 4.45 -0.30
CA ILE A 3 -3.36 4.74 -1.56
C ILE A 3 -3.72 3.75 -2.68
N ALA A 4 -3.32 4.05 -3.93
CA ALA A 4 -3.80 3.59 -5.23
C ALA A 4 -2.69 3.47 -6.32
N TYR A 5 -2.78 2.67 -7.40
CA TYR A 5 -1.97 2.77 -8.66
C TYR A 5 -2.64 2.76 -10.12
N ILE A 6 -2.00 3.42 -11.13
CA ILE A 6 -2.25 3.45 -12.61
C ILE A 6 -1.38 2.51 -13.50
N GLU A 7 -1.89 1.52 -14.25
CA GLU A 7 -1.06 0.67 -15.18
C GLU A 7 -0.25 1.42 -16.28
N GLN A 8 1.05 1.71 -16.00
CA GLN A 8 2.28 1.21 -16.64
C GLN A 8 3.47 1.46 -15.68
N HIS A 9 4.14 0.38 -15.23
CA HIS A 9 5.12 0.33 -14.13
C HIS A 9 4.60 0.76 -12.75
N ILE A 10 4.08 -0.22 -11.99
CA ILE A 10 3.63 0.01 -10.62
C ILE A 10 4.84 0.13 -9.74
N PRO A 11 5.08 1.29 -9.09
CA PRO A 11 6.07 1.41 -8.05
C PRO A 11 5.47 0.80 -6.78
N LEU A 12 5.21 -0.50 -6.84
CA LEU A 12 4.93 -1.35 -5.71
C LEU A 12 6.26 -1.96 -5.27
N PHE A 13 6.40 -2.16 -3.98
CA PHE A 13 7.62 -2.67 -3.39
C PHE A 13 7.26 -3.77 -2.39
N ASN A 14 8.24 -4.59 -2.06
CA ASN A 14 8.09 -5.67 -1.09
C ASN A 14 9.05 -5.47 0.08
N ILE A 15 8.52 -5.53 1.30
CA ILE A 15 9.33 -5.60 2.50
C ILE A 15 9.96 -6.99 2.58
N SER A 16 11.25 -7.04 2.28
CA SER A 16 12.09 -8.23 2.31
C SER A 16 12.01 -9.07 3.59
N THR A 17 11.51 -8.51 4.69
CA THR A 17 11.58 -9.12 6.02
C THR A 17 10.23 -9.55 6.61
N GLY A 18 9.12 -9.47 5.86
CA GLY A 18 7.91 -10.17 6.30
C GLY A 18 6.57 -9.75 5.69
N GLY A 19 6.48 -9.95 4.38
CA GLY A 19 5.24 -10.41 3.75
C GLY A 19 4.11 -9.38 3.60
N CYS A 20 4.40 -8.10 3.88
CA CYS A 20 3.54 -6.98 3.52
C CYS A 20 4.09 -6.29 2.28
N ASN A 21 3.20 -5.63 1.55
CA ASN A 21 3.54 -4.79 0.42
C ASN A 21 3.57 -3.32 0.86
N GLU A 22 4.11 -2.49 -0.02
CA GLU A 22 4.21 -1.06 0.20
C GLU A 22 4.33 -0.34 -1.15
N PHE A 23 4.17 0.97 -1.11
CA PHE A 23 4.35 1.84 -2.27
C PHE A 23 4.68 3.25 -1.82
N PHE A 24 5.15 4.05 -2.77
CA PHE A 24 5.55 5.42 -2.52
C PHE A 24 4.35 6.36 -2.48
N VAL A 25 4.34 7.26 -1.50
CA VAL A 25 3.39 8.39 -1.40
C VAL A 25 4.05 9.73 -1.69
N GLU A 26 5.36 9.78 -1.52
CA GLU A 26 6.25 10.85 -1.93
C GLU A 26 7.56 10.22 -2.41
N PRO A 27 8.44 10.93 -3.14
CA PRO A 27 9.62 10.30 -3.75
C PRO A 27 10.48 9.53 -2.75
N ASP A 28 10.54 9.97 -1.50
CA ASP A 28 11.35 9.41 -0.42
C ASP A 28 10.54 8.77 0.72
N LYS A 29 9.23 8.60 0.52
CA LYS A 29 8.32 8.05 1.54
C LYS A 29 7.50 6.91 0.99
N VAL A 30 7.56 5.78 1.69
CA VAL A 30 6.68 4.63 1.46
C VAL A 30 5.74 4.45 2.62
N VAL A 31 4.65 3.73 2.40
CA VAL A 31 3.65 3.46 3.43
C VAL A 31 3.16 2.03 3.32
N THR A 32 2.92 1.45 4.49
CA THR A 32 2.58 0.04 4.68
C THR A 32 1.82 -0.13 6.00
N ASN A 33 1.63 -1.36 6.43
CA ASN A 33 1.06 -1.69 7.72
C ASN A 33 2.12 -1.78 8.82
N ILE A 34 1.78 -1.36 10.05
CA ILE A 34 2.67 -1.43 11.21
C ILE A 34 3.01 -2.89 11.54
N HIS A 35 2.01 -3.78 11.52
CA HIS A 35 2.26 -5.22 11.77
C HIS A 35 3.26 -5.81 10.76
N GLY A 36 3.35 -5.20 9.58
CA GLY A 36 4.27 -5.57 8.51
C GLY A 36 5.71 -5.17 8.75
N ILE A 37 6.03 -4.45 9.84
CA ILE A 37 7.41 -4.08 10.19
C ILE A 37 7.73 -4.24 11.69
N ALA A 38 6.71 -4.40 12.54
CA ALA A 38 6.89 -4.49 13.98
C ALA A 38 7.76 -5.69 14.38
N GLY A 39 8.65 -5.47 15.36
CA GLY A 39 9.53 -6.52 15.91
C GLY A 39 10.72 -6.90 15.02
N ARG A 40 11.00 -6.13 13.96
CA ARG A 40 12.12 -6.40 13.05
C ARG A 40 13.31 -5.51 13.34
N GLU A 41 14.49 -6.12 13.37
CA GLU A 41 15.76 -5.41 13.59
C GLU A 41 16.15 -4.52 12.39
N SER A 42 15.77 -4.93 11.18
CA SER A 42 15.99 -4.15 9.96
C SER A 42 14.84 -4.30 8.96
N VAL A 43 14.52 -3.19 8.31
CA VAL A 43 13.49 -3.09 7.28
C VAL A 43 14.14 -2.54 6.02
N LEU A 44 13.97 -3.26 4.91
CA LEU A 44 14.44 -2.86 3.59
C LEU A 44 13.23 -2.84 2.65
N VAL A 45 13.20 -1.82 1.80
CA VAL A 45 12.22 -1.68 0.72
C VAL A 45 12.89 -2.18 -0.56
N LYS A 46 12.24 -3.09 -1.29
CA LYS A 46 12.80 -3.68 -2.52
C LYS A 46 11.90 -3.45 -3.70
N SER A 47 12.49 -3.07 -4.84
CA SER A 47 11.76 -2.95 -6.10
C SER A 47 11.17 -4.28 -6.51
N VAL A 48 10.05 -4.24 -7.23
CA VAL A 48 9.41 -5.42 -7.84
C VAL A 48 10.42 -6.32 -8.53
N ASP A 49 11.32 -5.71 -9.31
CA ASP A 49 12.33 -6.43 -10.10
C ASP A 49 13.55 -6.88 -9.27
N GLY A 50 13.57 -6.56 -7.98
CA GLY A 50 14.65 -6.88 -7.05
C GLY A 50 15.96 -6.13 -7.30
N LYS A 51 16.03 -5.26 -8.32
CA LYS A 51 17.27 -4.58 -8.72
C LYS A 51 17.64 -3.43 -7.78
N THR A 52 16.65 -2.83 -7.14
CA THR A 52 16.84 -1.71 -6.24
C THR A 52 16.41 -2.09 -4.84
N THR A 53 17.26 -1.77 -3.86
CA THR A 53 16.96 -1.93 -2.45
C THR A 53 17.24 -0.61 -1.75
N TRP A 54 16.22 -0.07 -1.10
CA TRP A 54 16.34 1.14 -0.28
C TRP A 54 16.42 0.77 1.19
N LYS A 55 17.29 1.46 1.92
CA LYS A 55 17.35 1.39 3.38
C LYS A 55 16.27 2.29 3.96
N VAL A 56 15.58 1.82 4.99
CA VAL A 56 14.69 2.66 5.79
C VAL A 56 15.55 3.52 6.72
N GLU A 57 15.39 4.84 6.63
CA GLU A 57 16.09 5.82 7.47
C GLU A 57 15.34 6.09 8.77
N GLY A 58 14.02 5.90 8.77
CA GLY A 58 13.18 6.09 9.94
C GLY A 58 11.69 6.11 9.64
N VAL A 59 10.92 6.44 10.66
CA VAL A 59 9.46 6.60 10.57
C VAL A 59 9.13 8.08 10.38
N ALA A 60 8.47 8.41 9.27
CA ALA A 60 8.00 9.77 8.99
C ALA A 60 6.65 10.07 9.68
N GLY A 61 5.86 9.04 9.95
CA GLY A 61 4.60 9.14 10.68
C GLY A 61 3.92 7.79 10.82
N PHE A 62 3.01 7.64 11.78
CA PHE A 62 2.28 6.39 12.00
C PHE A 62 0.92 6.62 12.63
N ASP A 63 0.04 5.63 12.48
CA ASP A 63 -1.27 5.57 13.11
C ASP A 63 -1.55 4.13 13.55
N VAL A 64 -1.36 3.89 14.85
CA VAL A 64 -1.52 2.56 15.46
C VAL A 64 -2.96 2.07 15.37
N LYS A 65 -3.94 2.98 15.54
CA LYS A 65 -5.37 2.61 15.50
C LYS A 65 -5.76 2.04 14.14
N ASN A 66 -5.15 2.57 13.08
CA ASN A 66 -5.42 2.19 11.71
C ASN A 66 -4.37 1.27 11.10
N ASP A 67 -3.40 0.79 11.88
CA ASP A 67 -2.30 -0.08 11.44
C ASP A 67 -1.57 0.49 10.22
N LEU A 68 -1.17 1.77 10.27
CA LEU A 68 -0.48 2.46 9.18
C LEU A 68 0.85 3.05 9.64
N VAL A 69 1.87 2.96 8.79
CA VAL A 69 3.17 3.61 8.99
C VAL A 69 3.70 4.15 7.68
N VAL A 70 4.22 5.37 7.72
CA VAL A 70 4.97 6.01 6.65
C VAL A 70 6.46 5.95 7.01
N LEU A 71 7.26 5.36 6.14
CA LEU A 71 8.69 5.18 6.30
C LEU A 71 9.43 6.13 5.37
N LYS A 72 10.46 6.78 5.90
CA LYS A 72 11.45 7.53 5.12
C LYS A 72 12.51 6.54 4.63
N ILE A 73 12.91 6.64 3.37
CA ILE A 73 13.93 5.78 2.79
C ILE A 73 15.11 6.58 2.23
N ALA A 74 16.27 5.92 2.16
CA ALA A 74 17.49 6.45 1.56
C ALA A 74 17.46 6.24 0.04
N GLY A 75 16.81 7.15 -0.68
CA GLY A 75 16.71 7.19 -2.14
C GLY A 75 15.30 7.56 -2.60
N GLU A 76 15.05 7.46 -3.90
CA GLU A 76 13.80 7.92 -4.48
C GLU A 76 13.11 6.85 -5.35
N GLY A 77 11.79 6.94 -5.42
CA GLY A 77 10.93 6.15 -6.29
C GLY A 77 9.75 6.97 -6.81
N THR A 78 8.90 6.35 -7.63
CA THR A 78 7.75 7.03 -8.23
C THR A 78 6.56 7.00 -7.28
N PRO A 79 6.03 8.15 -6.82
CA PRO A 79 4.88 8.17 -5.94
C PRO A 79 3.59 7.81 -6.66
N LEU A 80 2.69 7.24 -5.90
CA LEU A 80 1.31 7.01 -6.29
C LEU A 80 0.46 8.25 -6.00
N PRO A 81 -0.33 8.74 -6.99
CA PRO A 81 -1.21 9.87 -6.75
C PRO A 81 -2.32 9.46 -5.76
N LEU A 82 -2.54 10.28 -4.74
CA LEU A 82 -3.55 10.03 -3.72
C LEU A 82 -4.91 10.59 -4.14
N GLY A 83 -5.94 9.76 -4.04
CA GLY A 83 -7.34 10.17 -4.16
C GLY A 83 -7.90 10.76 -2.86
N ASN A 84 -9.13 11.27 -2.95
CA ASN A 84 -9.90 11.67 -1.79
C ASN A 84 -10.85 10.52 -1.39
N SER A 85 -10.58 9.87 -0.27
CA SER A 85 -11.42 8.77 0.25
C SER A 85 -12.77 9.26 0.78
N ASP A 86 -12.89 10.52 1.18
CA ASP A 86 -14.12 11.05 1.79
C ASP A 86 -15.29 11.14 0.80
N VAL A 87 -15.01 11.05 -0.51
CA VAL A 87 -16.03 11.09 -1.57
C VAL A 87 -16.34 9.72 -2.17
N VAL A 88 -15.70 8.66 -1.68
CA VAL A 88 -15.93 7.29 -2.15
C VAL A 88 -17.35 6.85 -1.78
N ARG A 89 -17.97 6.04 -2.64
CA ARG A 89 -19.33 5.52 -2.44
C ARG A 89 -19.35 4.01 -2.48
N LYS A 90 -20.31 3.40 -1.77
CA LYS A 90 -20.60 1.98 -1.88
C LYS A 90 -20.92 1.63 -3.35
N GLY A 91 -20.43 0.48 -3.81
CA GLY A 91 -20.62 -0.02 -5.17
C GLY A 91 -19.60 0.48 -6.18
N VAL A 92 -18.73 1.44 -5.81
CA VAL A 92 -17.66 1.90 -6.69
C VAL A 92 -16.70 0.75 -6.99
N PRO A 93 -16.39 0.50 -8.28
CA PRO A 93 -15.40 -0.50 -8.66
C PRO A 93 -14.01 -0.04 -8.23
N ILE A 94 -13.22 -1.00 -7.79
CA ILE A 94 -11.86 -0.78 -7.35
C ILE A 94 -10.92 -1.84 -7.90
N SER A 95 -9.63 -1.52 -7.89
CA SER A 95 -8.56 -2.48 -8.13
C SER A 95 -7.61 -2.51 -6.94
N ILE A 96 -7.18 -3.68 -6.53
CA ILE A 96 -6.15 -3.86 -5.51
C ILE A 96 -4.94 -4.41 -6.22
N VAL A 97 -3.80 -3.77 -6.03
CA VAL A 97 -2.59 -4.17 -6.74
C VAL A 97 -1.55 -4.57 -5.73
N GLY A 98 -0.87 -5.69 -5.93
CA GLY A 98 0.20 -6.08 -5.02
C GLY A 98 0.98 -7.28 -5.50
N PHE A 99 1.74 -7.84 -4.56
CA PHE A 99 2.50 -9.06 -4.72
C PHE A 99 2.08 -10.13 -3.71
N PRO A 100 0.82 -10.62 -3.74
CA PRO A 100 0.44 -11.74 -2.89
C PRO A 100 1.37 -12.93 -3.17
N TYR A 101 2.04 -13.40 -2.11
CA TYR A 101 3.06 -14.45 -2.19
C TYR A 101 4.21 -14.14 -3.18
N GLY A 102 4.55 -12.86 -3.34
CA GLY A 102 5.66 -12.42 -4.19
C GLY A 102 5.33 -12.40 -5.69
N LYS A 103 4.07 -12.65 -6.10
CA LYS A 103 3.65 -12.60 -7.50
C LYS A 103 2.75 -11.41 -7.76
N TYR A 104 3.08 -10.63 -8.79
CA TYR A 104 2.26 -9.51 -9.23
C TYR A 104 0.82 -9.96 -9.49
N LYS A 105 -0.15 -9.30 -8.84
CA LYS A 105 -1.58 -9.54 -9.05
C LYS A 105 -2.34 -8.23 -8.99
N ILE A 106 -3.20 -8.01 -9.98
CA ILE A 106 -4.30 -7.05 -9.90
C ILE A 106 -5.56 -7.84 -9.53
N THR A 107 -6.23 -7.41 -8.46
CA THR A 107 -7.47 -8.01 -7.98
C THR A 107 -8.58 -6.97 -8.10
N ALA A 108 -9.57 -7.25 -8.94
CA ALA A 108 -10.77 -6.41 -9.02
C ALA A 108 -11.65 -6.57 -7.78
N GLY A 109 -12.33 -5.49 -7.41
CA GLY A 109 -13.24 -5.48 -6.28
C GLY A 109 -14.27 -4.37 -6.36
N THR A 110 -15.06 -4.25 -5.30
CA THR A 110 -16.02 -3.16 -5.11
C THR A 110 -16.00 -2.66 -3.68
N VAL A 111 -16.30 -1.39 -3.47
CA VAL A 111 -16.55 -0.84 -2.13
C VAL A 111 -17.85 -1.44 -1.60
N ASN A 112 -17.76 -2.22 -0.53
CA ASN A 112 -18.90 -2.95 0.03
C ASN A 112 -19.62 -2.16 1.14
N ARG A 113 -18.87 -1.44 1.98
CA ARG A 113 -19.41 -0.64 3.09
C ARG A 113 -18.46 0.49 3.44
N ILE A 114 -19.00 1.67 3.75
CA ILE A 114 -18.26 2.81 4.29
C ILE A 114 -18.54 2.88 5.79
N ARG A 115 -17.50 3.00 6.63
CA ARG A 115 -17.64 3.13 8.09
C ARG A 115 -17.15 4.49 8.53
N GLU A 116 -18.09 5.39 8.79
CA GLU A 116 -17.80 6.77 9.19
C GLU A 116 -17.15 6.86 10.58
N SER A 117 -17.42 5.89 11.46
CA SER A 117 -16.97 5.91 12.86
C SER A 117 -15.47 5.67 13.05
N ASP A 118 -14.82 4.95 12.13
CA ASP A 118 -13.39 4.66 12.21
C ASP A 118 -12.61 4.92 10.93
N LYS A 119 -13.24 5.43 9.87
CA LYS A 119 -12.63 5.69 8.54
C LYS A 119 -12.11 4.43 7.87
N TRP A 120 -12.76 3.29 8.12
CA TRP A 120 -12.50 2.02 7.43
C TRP A 120 -13.56 1.75 6.38
N ASP A 121 -13.12 1.58 5.14
CA ASP A 121 -13.98 1.06 4.09
C ASP A 121 -13.80 -0.46 3.98
N ALA A 122 -14.91 -1.18 3.98
CA ALA A 122 -14.92 -2.60 3.68
C ALA A 122 -15.05 -2.79 2.17
N ILE A 123 -14.21 -3.65 1.62
CA ILE A 123 -14.20 -3.98 0.19
C ILE A 123 -14.62 -5.44 -0.01
N LYS A 124 -15.19 -5.74 -1.18
CA LYS A 124 -15.47 -7.10 -1.63
C LYS A 124 -14.56 -7.39 -2.82
N ALA A 125 -13.59 -8.28 -2.62
CA ALA A 125 -12.59 -8.69 -3.61
C ALA A 125 -12.05 -10.09 -3.26
N ASP A 126 -11.48 -10.79 -4.24
CA ASP A 126 -10.80 -12.08 -4.04
C ASP A 126 -9.38 -11.88 -3.51
N ILE A 127 -9.30 -11.52 -2.23
CA ILE A 127 -8.05 -11.25 -1.49
C ILE A 127 -7.69 -12.40 -0.56
N SER A 128 -6.39 -12.68 -0.46
CA SER A 128 -5.79 -13.71 0.39
C SER A 128 -4.61 -13.14 1.21
N ALA A 129 -3.90 -13.97 1.96
CA ALA A 129 -2.71 -13.53 2.68
C ALA A 129 -1.67 -12.91 1.72
N GLY A 130 -0.94 -11.91 2.20
CA GLY A 130 0.02 -11.16 1.37
C GLY A 130 -0.58 -10.00 0.56
N ASN A 131 -1.82 -9.57 0.87
CA ASN A 131 -2.38 -8.31 0.35
C ASN A 131 -2.24 -7.12 1.31
N SER A 132 -1.74 -7.33 2.53
CA SER A 132 -1.45 -6.26 3.49
C SER A 132 -0.53 -5.22 2.86
N GLY A 133 -0.88 -3.95 3.03
CA GLY A 133 -0.14 -2.81 2.51
C GLY A 133 -0.32 -2.57 1.01
N ASN A 134 -1.20 -3.29 0.32
CA ASN A 134 -1.51 -3.01 -1.09
C ASN A 134 -2.28 -1.69 -1.25
N PRO A 135 -1.98 -0.92 -2.31
CA PRO A 135 -2.83 0.16 -2.75
C PRO A 135 -4.16 -0.38 -3.30
N THR A 136 -5.24 0.31 -2.95
CA THR A 136 -6.59 0.18 -3.51
C THR A 136 -6.92 1.41 -4.37
N LEU A 137 -7.48 1.15 -5.54
CA LEU A 137 -7.63 2.10 -6.63
C LEU A 137 -9.06 2.33 -7.03
N ASN A 138 -9.41 3.58 -7.35
CA ASN A 138 -10.60 3.87 -8.16
C ASN A 138 -10.33 3.84 -9.67
N GLU A 139 -11.35 4.12 -10.49
CA GLU A 139 -11.26 4.16 -11.96
C GLU A 139 -10.32 5.24 -12.50
N SER A 140 -10.20 6.38 -11.79
CA SER A 140 -9.22 7.43 -12.08
C SER A 140 -7.81 7.07 -11.63
N ARG A 141 -7.66 5.85 -11.10
CA ARG A 141 -6.43 5.24 -10.65
C ARG A 141 -5.72 6.05 -9.54
N LYS A 142 -6.55 6.57 -8.63
CA LYS A 142 -6.19 7.29 -7.39
C LYS A 142 -6.84 6.65 -6.17
#